data_AF-A0A8H6SX29-F1
#
_entry.id   AF-A0A8H6SX29-F1
#
_cell.length_a   1.000
_cell.length_b   1.000
_cell.length_c   1.000
_cell.angle_alpha   90.00
_cell.angle_beta   90.00
_cell.angle_gamma   90.00
#
_symmetry.space_group_name_H-M   'P 1'
#
loop_
_entity.id
_entity.type
_entity.pdbx_description
1 polymer ?
#
loop_
_entity_poly.entity_id
_entity_poly.type
_entity_poly.pdbx_seq_one_letter_code
_entity_poly.pdbx_strand_id
1 'polypeptide(L)'
;MANPLVFQKTHYFYAIGNTVAVSLLRDVPPEQPVKLLLLGCGDPRNVLYSIYCEEEGFSRGLDFTCSDIDPAILARNILLYTMLMDGVSLDTAWNIFFHFKIDKNTLAQLKAQCRKLLQLASSIGEWEASPFGRIIKIGTQHTFEELRRHWQLYIDFHDLPPQRINKIVAGLNTIPGKRAKIFIPLGLRSVGPLVSREADAICTKQADAYWQTGTTFSSQKDIARCTLLNPIFAYSLAGEGAFLHYGTDPVAPFHLAELFSRKIRPSVDDLVRTAKGQFSSWCTVFQDAIRSPRATLVLRFVASEALALCRTLNETEHNASQFPVSPWSSRDVQLLPDVPTTFDIIDTSNLSDHLGILNLLAVTVPLLSATTGVLYTESLLSRGTDAAKELVNRLHGDMDTIFFLFGLYPIDYLSGFTSRCNTHEWIMLDNKQFSFHQPTTWRKPSSGDHLVSSSPMVIWDNRQLATLLFAVYHRMFESEDAHKWWGMNAGHIDRAMVTSNEIHYTRESFTLILRFVKDRFNISETAWNETMENFIRIKETTPSLLMDPANYQDFAAQLRLQGVHTVHFFRQTERIGPFADWDDVPPVVRVFLVGLH
;
A
#
# COMPACT_ATOMS: atom_id res chain seq x y z
N MET A 1 2.51 2.62 -15.84
CA MET A 1 2.33 2.69 -14.37
C MET A 1 2.46 4.16 -14.07
N ALA A 2 1.39 4.81 -13.63
CA ALA A 2 1.31 6.27 -13.56
C ALA A 2 2.10 6.87 -12.38
N ASN A 3 3.35 6.44 -12.21
CA ASN A 3 4.31 6.86 -11.21
C ASN A 3 5.71 6.80 -11.88
N PRO A 4 6.65 7.70 -11.57
CA PRO A 4 7.95 7.71 -12.22
C PRO A 4 8.71 6.39 -12.04
N LEU A 5 9.34 5.93 -13.11
CA LEU A 5 10.21 4.76 -13.07
C LEU A 5 11.58 5.17 -12.47
N VAL A 6 11.75 4.98 -11.17
CA VAL A 6 12.97 5.35 -10.44
C VAL A 6 13.79 4.10 -10.13
N PHE A 7 15.11 4.19 -10.34
CA PHE A 7 16.02 3.15 -9.86
C PHE A 7 16.19 3.31 -8.34
N GLN A 8 15.60 2.39 -7.58
CA GLN A 8 15.64 2.43 -6.13
C GLN A 8 17.03 2.01 -5.62
N LYS A 9 17.82 3.00 -5.16
CA LYS A 9 19.12 2.74 -4.51
C LYS A 9 18.98 2.08 -3.13
N THR A 10 17.85 2.29 -2.47
CA THR A 10 17.56 1.81 -1.12
C THR A 10 16.15 1.24 -1.07
N HIS A 11 16.03 -0.04 -0.72
CA HIS A 11 14.77 -0.70 -0.43
C HIS A 11 14.61 -0.89 1.08
N TYR A 12 13.39 -0.73 1.58
CA TYR A 12 13.05 -1.03 2.96
C TYR A 12 11.99 -2.13 3.01
N PHE A 13 12.28 -3.18 3.78
CA PHE A 13 11.39 -4.29 4.00
C PHE A 13 10.56 -4.07 5.27
N TYR A 14 9.26 -3.85 5.10
CA TYR A 14 8.30 -3.57 6.18
C TYR A 14 7.65 -4.86 6.70
N ALA A 15 8.47 -5.75 7.29
CA ALA A 15 8.03 -7.06 7.77
C ALA A 15 6.96 -6.99 8.88
N ILE A 16 6.98 -5.94 9.69
CA ILE A 16 5.98 -5.68 10.72
C ILE A 16 5.48 -4.29 10.46
N GLY A 17 4.16 -4.15 10.43
CA GLY A 17 3.58 -2.87 10.10
C GLY A 17 3.80 -1.84 11.22
N ASN A 18 3.79 -0.60 10.80
CA ASN A 18 4.25 0.58 11.54
C ASN A 18 3.13 1.43 12.15
N THR A 19 1.88 1.00 12.00
CA THR A 19 0.69 1.64 12.59
C THR A 19 -0.10 0.65 13.43
N VAL A 20 -0.99 1.16 14.27
CA VAL A 20 -1.89 0.34 15.08
C VAL A 20 -2.90 -0.36 14.18
N ALA A 21 -3.31 -1.58 14.52
CA ALA A 21 -4.37 -2.27 13.81
C ALA A 21 -5.67 -1.43 13.80
N VAL A 22 -6.39 -1.46 12.68
CA VAL A 22 -7.70 -0.82 12.53
C VAL A 22 -8.72 -1.81 12.01
N SER A 23 -9.96 -1.72 12.49
CA SER A 23 -11.04 -2.52 11.92
C SER A 23 -11.37 -1.93 10.56
N LEU A 24 -11.14 -2.72 9.51
CA LEU A 24 -11.46 -2.37 8.13
C LEU A 24 -12.97 -2.32 7.90
N LEU A 25 -13.77 -2.90 8.81
CA LEU A 25 -15.22 -3.04 8.68
C LEU A 25 -16.01 -1.93 9.40
N ARG A 26 -15.32 -0.97 10.02
CA ARG A 26 -15.88 0.09 10.88
C ARG A 26 -16.90 1.01 10.18
N ASP A 27 -16.85 1.10 8.87
CA ASP A 27 -17.72 1.96 8.06
C ASP A 27 -18.59 1.12 7.10
N VAL A 28 -18.97 -0.11 7.45
CA VAL A 28 -19.93 -0.89 6.64
C VAL A 28 -20.99 -1.56 7.52
N PRO A 29 -22.23 -1.76 7.02
CA PRO A 29 -23.28 -2.43 7.79
C PRO A 29 -22.87 -3.87 8.18
N PRO A 30 -23.11 -4.30 9.44
CA PRO A 30 -22.71 -5.62 9.93
C PRO A 30 -23.44 -6.79 9.25
N GLU A 31 -24.60 -6.56 8.64
CA GLU A 31 -25.47 -7.60 8.09
C GLU A 31 -25.09 -8.04 6.66
N GLN A 32 -24.24 -7.27 5.96
CA GLN A 32 -23.95 -7.49 4.56
C GLN A 32 -22.59 -8.19 4.35
N PRO A 33 -22.49 -9.14 3.39
CA PRO A 33 -21.19 -9.62 2.93
C PRO A 33 -20.35 -8.45 2.42
N VAL A 34 -19.04 -8.53 2.64
CA VAL A 34 -18.11 -7.44 2.34
C VAL A 34 -16.95 -7.96 1.49
N LYS A 35 -16.69 -7.29 0.37
CA LYS A 35 -15.47 -7.45 -0.43
C LYS A 35 -14.51 -6.31 -0.15
N LEU A 36 -13.28 -6.64 0.23
CA LEU A 36 -12.24 -5.69 0.59
C LEU A 36 -11.05 -5.81 -0.36
N LEU A 37 -10.50 -4.69 -0.80
CA LEU A 37 -9.22 -4.61 -1.50
C LEU A 37 -8.21 -3.88 -0.61
N LEU A 38 -7.14 -4.56 -0.20
CA LEU A 38 -6.08 -4.00 0.63
C LEU A 38 -4.83 -3.81 -0.23
N LEU A 39 -4.56 -2.57 -0.62
CA LEU A 39 -3.39 -2.19 -1.43
C LEU A 39 -2.24 -1.77 -0.51
N GLY A 40 -1.10 -2.46 -0.65
CA GLY A 40 -0.02 -2.33 0.33
C GLY A 40 -0.45 -2.96 1.65
N CYS A 41 -0.99 -4.19 1.59
CA CYS A 41 -1.64 -4.84 2.72
C CYS A 41 -0.73 -4.98 3.94
N GLY A 42 0.60 -5.01 3.73
CA GLY A 42 1.56 -5.15 4.82
C GLY A 42 1.34 -6.44 5.59
N ASP A 43 1.33 -6.38 6.92
CA ASP A 43 1.16 -7.55 7.76
C ASP A 43 -0.33 -7.93 8.00
N PRO A 44 -0.61 -9.10 8.61
CA PRO A 44 -1.97 -9.60 8.83
C PRO A 44 -2.80 -8.83 9.87
N ARG A 45 -2.25 -7.79 10.52
CA ARG A 45 -2.86 -7.20 11.73
C ARG A 45 -4.27 -6.66 11.46
N ASN A 46 -4.47 -5.95 10.34
CA ASN A 46 -5.73 -5.27 10.05
C ASN A 46 -6.81 -6.32 9.73
N VAL A 47 -6.44 -7.38 9.01
CA VAL A 47 -7.35 -8.51 8.72
C VAL A 47 -7.73 -9.24 10.01
N LEU A 48 -6.73 -9.65 10.81
CA LEU A 48 -6.98 -10.37 12.06
C LEU A 48 -7.80 -9.54 13.06
N TYR A 49 -7.48 -8.25 13.19
CA TYR A 49 -8.21 -7.34 14.07
C TYR A 49 -9.63 -7.05 13.57
N SER A 50 -9.83 -6.94 12.24
CA SER A 50 -11.18 -6.78 11.68
C SER A 50 -12.07 -7.98 11.98
N ILE A 51 -11.53 -9.19 11.83
CA ILE A 51 -12.25 -10.43 12.18
C ILE A 51 -12.50 -10.52 13.69
N TYR A 52 -11.55 -10.08 14.52
CA TYR A 52 -11.72 -10.01 15.96
C TYR A 52 -12.82 -9.02 16.39
N CYS A 53 -12.98 -7.91 15.67
CA CYS A 53 -14.01 -6.91 15.95
C CYS A 53 -15.42 -7.32 15.53
N GLU A 54 -15.58 -8.44 14.84
CA GLU A 54 -16.90 -8.97 14.51
C GLU A 54 -17.65 -9.44 15.75
N GLU A 55 -18.98 -9.39 15.70
CA GLU A 55 -19.83 -9.95 16.76
C GLU A 55 -19.64 -11.47 16.89
N GLU A 56 -19.82 -12.00 18.11
CA GLU A 56 -19.72 -13.44 18.34
C GLU A 56 -20.66 -14.22 17.41
N GLY A 57 -20.09 -15.10 16.59
CA GLY A 57 -20.86 -15.90 15.65
C GLY A 57 -21.36 -15.12 14.42
N PHE A 58 -20.65 -14.06 14.01
CA PHE A 58 -20.96 -13.30 12.80
C PHE A 58 -21.26 -14.21 11.60
N SER A 59 -22.22 -13.78 10.79
CA SER A 59 -22.75 -14.55 9.65
C SER A 59 -22.41 -13.95 8.29
N ARG A 60 -21.87 -12.72 8.25
CA ARG A 60 -21.51 -12.08 6.98
C ARG A 60 -20.28 -12.73 6.34
N GLY A 61 -20.31 -12.85 5.02
CA GLY A 61 -19.15 -13.27 4.24
C GLY A 61 -18.10 -12.15 4.18
N LEU A 62 -16.83 -12.49 4.36
CA LEU A 62 -15.71 -11.56 4.24
C LEU A 62 -14.76 -12.08 3.16
N ASP A 63 -14.55 -11.28 2.11
CA ASP A 63 -13.60 -11.57 1.05
C ASP A 63 -12.53 -10.47 0.98
N PHE A 64 -11.34 -10.78 1.51
CA PHE A 64 -10.18 -9.90 1.49
C PHE A 64 -9.30 -10.20 0.28
N THR A 65 -9.09 -9.22 -0.60
CA THR A 65 -8.07 -9.25 -1.63
C THR A 65 -6.88 -8.41 -1.17
N CYS A 66 -5.83 -9.07 -0.71
CA CYS A 66 -4.60 -8.50 -0.18
C CYS A 66 -3.55 -8.39 -1.30
N SER A 67 -3.13 -7.16 -1.59
CA SER A 67 -2.08 -6.87 -2.56
C SER A 67 -0.87 -6.22 -1.90
N ASP A 68 0.31 -6.68 -2.26
CA ASP A 68 1.56 -6.03 -1.93
C ASP A 68 2.53 -6.16 -3.10
N ILE A 69 3.39 -5.15 -3.26
CA ILE A 69 4.43 -5.17 -4.30
C ILE A 69 5.58 -6.09 -3.91
N ASP A 70 5.78 -6.34 -2.61
CA ASP A 70 6.82 -7.22 -2.09
C ASP A 70 6.25 -8.62 -1.80
N PRO A 71 6.55 -9.64 -2.63
CA PRO A 71 5.98 -10.97 -2.44
C PRO A 71 6.42 -11.64 -1.12
N ALA A 72 7.52 -11.19 -0.51
CA ALA A 72 7.96 -11.68 0.80
C ALA A 72 6.96 -11.33 1.91
N ILE A 73 6.23 -10.21 1.78
CA ILE A 73 5.15 -9.85 2.68
C ILE A 73 4.01 -10.88 2.59
N LEU A 74 3.56 -11.18 1.37
CA LEU A 74 2.47 -12.14 1.14
C LEU A 74 2.87 -13.55 1.59
N ALA A 75 4.10 -13.98 1.32
CA ALA A 75 4.62 -15.28 1.74
C ALA A 75 4.62 -15.46 3.26
N ARG A 76 4.95 -14.40 4.00
CA ARG A 76 4.89 -14.37 5.47
C ARG A 76 3.47 -14.36 6.01
N ASN A 77 2.57 -13.62 5.38
CA ASN A 77 1.17 -13.57 5.78
C ASN A 77 0.50 -14.93 5.64
N ILE A 78 0.66 -15.58 4.48
CA ILE A 78 0.13 -16.93 4.25
C ILE A 78 0.76 -17.94 5.20
N LEU A 79 2.06 -17.81 5.49
CA LEU A 79 2.72 -18.66 6.49
C LEU A 79 2.04 -18.52 7.87
N LEU A 80 1.74 -17.30 8.32
CA LEU A 80 1.01 -17.10 9.59
C LEU A 80 -0.37 -17.75 9.55
N TYR A 81 -1.19 -17.44 8.53
CA TYR A 81 -2.55 -17.99 8.44
C TYR A 81 -2.55 -19.52 8.41
N THR A 82 -1.65 -20.14 7.66
CA THR A 82 -1.57 -21.61 7.58
C THR A 82 -1.06 -22.25 8.87
N MET A 83 -0.15 -21.61 9.61
CA MET A 83 0.21 -22.03 10.97
C MET A 83 -1.00 -22.01 11.92
N LEU A 84 -1.84 -20.98 11.83
CA LEU A 84 -3.07 -20.88 12.62
C LEU A 84 -4.09 -21.97 12.23
N MET A 85 -4.25 -22.24 10.93
CA MET A 85 -5.12 -23.31 10.43
C MET A 85 -4.68 -24.70 10.89
N ASP A 86 -3.37 -24.92 10.99
CA ASP A 86 -2.77 -26.18 11.48
C ASP A 86 -2.72 -26.29 13.01
N GLY A 87 -3.15 -25.26 13.74
CA GLY A 87 -3.14 -25.28 15.20
C GLY A 87 -1.73 -25.20 15.82
N VAL A 88 -0.77 -24.60 15.11
CA VAL A 88 0.55 -24.28 15.69
C VAL A 88 0.35 -23.38 16.92
N SER A 89 1.11 -23.64 17.98
CA SER A 89 0.99 -22.85 19.22
C SER A 89 1.19 -21.36 18.95
N LEU A 90 0.38 -20.51 19.56
CA LEU A 90 0.43 -19.06 19.35
C LEU A 90 1.77 -18.45 19.78
N ASP A 91 2.45 -19.07 20.76
CA ASP A 91 3.82 -18.69 21.13
C ASP A 91 4.82 -18.99 20.00
N THR A 92 4.73 -20.15 19.36
CA THR A 92 5.61 -20.44 18.20
C THR A 92 5.26 -19.56 17.01
N ALA A 93 3.98 -19.34 16.72
CA ALA A 93 3.55 -18.45 15.65
C ALA A 93 4.06 -17.01 15.88
N TRP A 94 3.98 -16.52 17.12
CA TRP A 94 4.55 -15.22 17.51
C TRP A 94 6.06 -15.16 17.27
N ASN A 95 6.81 -16.16 17.76
CA ASN A 95 8.27 -16.18 17.61
C ASN A 95 8.68 -16.23 16.13
N ILE A 96 7.98 -17.04 15.32
CA ILE A 96 8.24 -17.11 13.87
C ILE A 96 7.94 -15.76 13.21
N PHE A 97 6.81 -15.14 13.52
CA PHE A 97 6.36 -13.96 12.78
C PHE A 97 7.06 -12.66 13.20
N PHE A 98 7.35 -12.49 14.50
CA PHE A 98 7.83 -11.24 15.10
C PHE A 98 9.29 -11.25 15.52
N HIS A 99 9.99 -12.38 15.61
CA HIS A 99 11.41 -12.38 16.01
C HIS A 99 12.33 -12.55 14.80
N PHE A 100 13.26 -11.62 14.59
CA PHE A 100 14.29 -11.79 13.56
C PHE A 100 15.46 -12.68 14.02
N LYS A 101 15.52 -13.09 15.29
CA LYS A 101 16.34 -14.22 15.75
C LYS A 101 15.48 -15.25 16.47
N ILE A 102 15.69 -16.53 16.19
CA ILE A 102 14.88 -17.63 16.70
C ILE A 102 15.75 -18.78 17.21
N ASP A 103 15.17 -19.64 18.05
CA ASP A 103 15.82 -20.86 18.50
C ASP A 103 15.68 -22.01 17.49
N LYS A 104 16.44 -23.10 17.71
CA LYS A 104 16.47 -24.28 16.83
C LYS A 104 15.10 -24.95 16.64
N ASN A 105 14.27 -25.01 17.69
CA ASN A 105 12.96 -25.66 17.62
C ASN A 105 11.98 -24.80 16.82
N THR A 106 11.99 -23.49 17.07
CA THR A 106 11.20 -22.52 16.30
C THR A 106 11.56 -22.56 14.81
N LEU A 107 12.86 -22.62 14.48
CA LEU A 107 13.32 -22.78 13.09
C LEU A 107 12.87 -24.11 12.48
N ALA A 108 12.91 -25.21 13.23
CA ALA A 108 12.48 -26.51 12.73
C ALA A 108 10.97 -26.50 12.37
N GLN A 109 10.14 -25.85 13.19
CA GLN A 109 8.71 -25.68 12.91
C GLN A 109 8.47 -24.80 11.67
N LEU A 110 9.20 -23.68 11.55
CA LEU A 110 9.18 -22.85 10.35
C LEU A 110 9.49 -23.66 9.08
N LYS A 111 10.61 -24.39 9.07
CA LYS A 111 11.00 -25.23 7.92
C LYS A 111 9.96 -26.32 7.64
N ALA A 112 9.38 -26.94 8.67
CA ALA A 112 8.34 -27.94 8.50
C ALA A 112 7.09 -27.36 7.83
N GLN A 113 6.64 -26.17 8.27
CA GLN A 113 5.49 -25.50 7.67
C GLN A 113 5.77 -25.12 6.21
N CYS A 114 6.92 -24.51 5.92
CA CYS A 114 7.29 -24.16 4.54
C CYS A 114 7.35 -25.40 3.61
N ARG A 115 7.88 -26.54 4.07
CA ARG A 115 7.90 -27.78 3.29
C ARG A 115 6.50 -28.28 2.97
N LYS A 116 5.59 -28.24 3.95
CA LYS A 116 4.18 -28.60 3.76
C LYS A 116 3.51 -27.68 2.73
N LEU A 117 3.75 -26.36 2.81
CA LEU A 117 3.23 -25.40 1.84
C LEU A 117 3.72 -25.70 0.42
N LEU A 118 5.02 -25.99 0.24
CA LEU A 118 5.59 -26.34 -1.06
C LEU A 118 5.02 -27.65 -1.63
N GLN A 119 4.73 -28.63 -0.78
CA GLN A 119 4.11 -29.88 -1.19
C GLN A 119 2.68 -29.66 -1.69
N LEU A 120 1.89 -28.87 -0.96
CA LEU A 120 0.48 -28.58 -1.31
C LEU A 120 0.37 -27.58 -2.47
N ALA A 121 1.36 -26.72 -2.66
CA ALA A 121 1.39 -25.73 -3.74
C ALA A 121 2.09 -26.27 -4.99
N SER A 122 2.02 -27.56 -5.34
CA SER A 122 2.72 -28.10 -6.53
C SER A 122 2.19 -27.52 -7.85
N SER A 123 0.90 -27.20 -7.89
CA SER A 123 0.22 -26.40 -8.91
C SER A 123 -0.87 -25.54 -8.25
N ILE A 124 -1.45 -24.58 -8.99
CA ILE A 124 -2.59 -23.79 -8.49
C ILE A 124 -3.77 -24.70 -8.15
N GLY A 125 -4.10 -25.68 -9.01
CA GLY A 125 -5.22 -26.60 -8.76
C GLY A 125 -5.02 -27.46 -7.51
N GLU A 126 -3.79 -27.92 -7.25
CA GLU A 126 -3.44 -28.66 -6.03
C GLU A 126 -3.52 -27.77 -4.78
N TRP A 127 -3.12 -26.50 -4.90
CA TRP A 127 -3.32 -25.52 -3.83
C TRP A 127 -4.80 -25.31 -3.53
N GLU A 128 -5.63 -25.12 -4.55
CA GLU A 128 -7.08 -24.92 -4.42
C GLU A 128 -7.80 -26.12 -3.81
N ALA A 129 -7.38 -27.34 -4.16
CA ALA A 129 -7.89 -28.57 -3.59
C ALA A 129 -7.40 -28.85 -2.15
N SER A 130 -6.35 -28.16 -1.70
CA SER A 130 -5.79 -28.34 -0.37
C SER A 130 -6.69 -27.79 0.74
N PRO A 131 -6.50 -28.20 2.01
CA PRO A 131 -7.20 -27.62 3.16
C PRO A 131 -7.02 -26.10 3.29
N PHE A 132 -5.90 -25.56 2.80
CA PHE A 132 -5.64 -24.12 2.81
C PHE A 132 -6.38 -23.39 1.68
N GLY A 133 -6.50 -24.01 0.51
CA GLY A 133 -7.13 -23.45 -0.69
C GLY A 133 -8.61 -23.08 -0.52
N ARG A 134 -9.28 -23.62 0.49
CA ARG A 134 -10.66 -23.23 0.85
C ARG A 134 -10.75 -21.78 1.34
N ILE A 135 -9.77 -21.33 2.12
CA ILE A 135 -9.76 -20.00 2.72
C ILE A 135 -8.78 -19.09 1.98
N ILE A 136 -7.61 -19.60 1.62
CA ILE A 136 -6.52 -18.83 1.03
C ILE A 136 -6.51 -19.02 -0.48
N LYS A 137 -6.78 -17.95 -1.22
CA LYS A 137 -6.79 -17.91 -2.68
C LYS A 137 -5.54 -17.21 -3.20
N ILE A 138 -5.06 -17.64 -4.36
CA ILE A 138 -3.96 -16.98 -5.07
C ILE A 138 -4.57 -16.30 -6.29
N GLY A 139 -4.26 -15.02 -6.49
CA GLY A 139 -4.93 -14.23 -7.52
C GLY A 139 -4.18 -14.13 -8.85
N THR A 140 -2.90 -14.53 -8.93
CA THR A 140 -2.12 -14.53 -10.19
C THR A 140 -1.11 -15.68 -10.22
N GLN A 141 -0.73 -16.13 -11.42
CA GLN A 141 0.37 -17.08 -11.62
C GLN A 141 1.70 -16.56 -11.07
N HIS A 142 1.99 -15.26 -11.27
CA HIS A 142 3.18 -14.63 -10.71
C HIS A 142 3.24 -14.73 -9.17
N THR A 143 2.11 -14.49 -8.50
CA THR A 143 2.02 -14.62 -7.04
C THR A 143 2.33 -16.04 -6.61
N PHE A 144 1.73 -17.04 -7.27
CA PHE A 144 1.97 -18.45 -6.97
C PHE A 144 3.46 -18.82 -7.04
N GLU A 145 4.14 -18.42 -8.10
CA GLU A 145 5.57 -18.67 -8.30
C GLU A 145 6.43 -18.01 -7.22
N GLU A 146 6.16 -16.74 -6.91
CA GLU A 146 6.91 -16.00 -5.91
C GLU A 146 6.69 -16.54 -4.49
N LEU A 147 5.48 -16.97 -4.14
CA LEU A 147 5.20 -17.60 -2.84
C LEU A 147 6.04 -18.87 -2.66
N ARG A 148 6.02 -19.75 -3.67
CA ARG A 148 6.85 -20.98 -3.66
C ARG A 148 8.33 -20.64 -3.55
N ARG A 149 8.81 -19.66 -4.34
CA ARG A 149 10.20 -19.21 -4.31
C ARG A 149 10.63 -18.77 -2.90
N HIS A 150 9.81 -17.97 -2.22
CA HIS A 150 10.13 -17.51 -0.85
C HIS A 150 10.12 -18.63 0.17
N TRP A 151 9.12 -19.52 0.15
CA TRP A 151 9.10 -20.66 1.08
C TRP A 151 10.28 -21.61 0.88
N GLN A 152 10.74 -21.80 -0.36
CA GLN A 152 11.96 -22.55 -0.65
C GLN A 152 13.21 -21.85 -0.09
N LEU A 153 13.33 -20.53 -0.32
CA LEU A 153 14.42 -19.73 0.24
C LEU A 153 14.47 -19.81 1.77
N TYR A 154 13.32 -19.83 2.44
CA TYR A 154 13.28 -19.96 3.90
C TYR A 154 13.80 -21.31 4.40
N ILE A 155 13.57 -22.39 3.64
CA ILE A 155 14.09 -23.72 3.95
C ILE A 155 15.61 -23.75 3.75
N ASP A 156 16.09 -23.21 2.64
CA ASP A 156 17.48 -23.34 2.20
C ASP A 156 18.42 -22.32 2.86
N PHE A 157 17.88 -21.28 3.52
CA PHE A 157 18.65 -20.16 4.05
C PHE A 157 19.87 -20.58 4.90
N HIS A 158 19.70 -21.56 5.77
CA HIS A 158 20.78 -22.02 6.66
C HIS A 158 21.75 -23.00 6.00
N ASP A 159 21.46 -23.42 4.77
CA ASP A 159 22.35 -24.25 3.95
C ASP A 159 23.23 -23.37 3.03
N LEU A 160 23.01 -22.03 3.04
CA LEU A 160 23.86 -21.07 2.36
C LEU A 160 25.29 -21.04 2.92
N PRO A 161 26.28 -20.65 2.10
CA PRO A 161 27.63 -20.38 2.57
C PRO A 161 27.64 -19.44 3.79
N PRO A 162 28.38 -19.77 4.86
CA PRO A 162 28.42 -18.95 6.08
C PRO A 162 28.76 -17.48 5.82
N GLN A 163 29.57 -17.18 4.79
CA GLN A 163 29.90 -15.80 4.41
C GLN A 163 28.67 -14.99 3.98
N ARG A 164 27.71 -15.60 3.27
CA ARG A 164 26.46 -14.94 2.86
C ARG A 164 25.60 -14.60 4.06
N ILE A 165 25.38 -15.58 4.95
CA ILE A 165 24.60 -15.39 6.18
C ILE A 165 25.25 -14.32 7.07
N ASN A 166 26.58 -14.39 7.26
CA ASN A 166 27.32 -13.42 8.07
C ASN A 166 27.23 -12.00 7.49
N LYS A 167 27.18 -11.83 6.16
CA LYS A 167 26.98 -10.53 5.52
C LYS A 167 25.61 -9.93 5.88
N ILE A 168 24.56 -10.74 5.88
CA ILE A 168 23.20 -10.30 6.25
C ILE A 168 23.17 -9.93 7.74
N VAL A 169 23.72 -10.78 8.60
CA VAL A 169 23.81 -10.52 10.06
C VAL A 169 24.59 -9.22 10.33
N ALA A 170 25.74 -9.03 9.68
CA ALA A 170 26.52 -7.81 9.80
C ALA A 170 25.73 -6.58 9.35
N GLY A 171 25.01 -6.67 8.23
CA GLY A 171 24.12 -5.61 7.75
C GLY A 171 23.04 -5.24 8.76
N LEU A 172 22.34 -6.22 9.32
CA LEU A 172 21.32 -6.01 10.36
C LEU A 172 21.91 -5.35 11.61
N ASN A 173 23.11 -5.76 12.03
CA ASN A 173 23.81 -5.17 13.17
C ASN A 173 24.23 -3.69 12.94
N THR A 174 24.24 -3.19 11.70
CA THR A 174 24.49 -1.76 11.42
C THR A 174 23.25 -0.88 11.61
N ILE A 175 22.05 -1.47 11.60
CA ILE A 175 20.78 -0.73 11.63
C ILE A 175 20.58 0.03 12.95
N PRO A 176 20.87 -0.53 14.15
CA PRO A 176 20.71 0.21 15.42
C PRO A 176 21.48 1.54 15.47
N GLY A 177 22.70 1.58 14.92
CA GLY A 177 23.48 2.82 14.84
C GLY A 177 22.86 3.87 13.91
N LYS A 178 22.11 3.44 12.88
CA LYS A 178 21.31 4.34 12.04
C LYS A 178 20.05 4.82 12.76
N ARG A 179 19.38 3.93 13.52
CA ARG A 179 18.17 4.27 14.32
C ARG A 179 18.42 5.39 15.32
N ALA A 180 19.53 5.30 16.07
CA ALA A 180 19.85 6.24 17.14
C ALA A 180 19.96 7.72 16.68
N LYS A 181 20.08 7.97 15.37
CA LYS A 181 20.19 9.31 14.80
C LYS A 181 18.86 9.89 14.28
N ILE A 182 17.82 9.07 14.11
CA ILE A 182 16.66 9.39 13.27
C ILE A 182 15.32 9.11 13.97
N PHE A 183 15.28 8.26 15.00
CA PHE A 183 14.07 7.49 15.29
C PHE A 183 13.44 7.70 16.67
N ILE A 184 12.10 7.63 16.69
CA ILE A 184 11.23 7.51 17.87
C ILE A 184 10.47 6.17 17.77
N PRO A 185 10.35 5.38 18.85
CA PRO A 185 9.69 4.07 18.84
C PRO A 185 8.30 4.13 18.23
N LEU A 186 8.07 3.34 17.16
CA LEU A 186 6.76 3.25 16.51
C LEU A 186 5.68 2.74 17.48
N GLY A 187 6.05 1.93 18.47
CA GLY A 187 5.16 1.52 19.57
C GLY A 187 4.61 2.68 20.41
N LEU A 188 5.21 3.88 20.36
CA LEU A 188 4.66 5.05 21.07
C LEU A 188 3.34 5.50 20.46
N ARG A 189 3.17 5.41 19.13
CA ARG A 189 1.91 5.69 18.43
C ARG A 189 0.78 4.81 18.95
N SER A 190 1.11 3.58 19.31
CA SER A 190 0.18 2.58 19.85
C SER A 190 -0.41 2.93 21.21
N VAL A 191 0.18 3.90 21.91
CA VAL A 191 -0.32 4.40 23.20
C VAL A 191 -1.45 5.44 23.01
N GLY A 192 -1.62 5.95 21.78
CA GLY A 192 -2.69 6.87 21.42
C GLY A 192 -2.71 8.11 22.32
N PRO A 193 -3.86 8.58 22.83
CA PRO A 193 -3.95 9.82 23.60
C PRO A 193 -3.18 9.80 24.94
N LEU A 194 -2.63 8.66 25.35
CA LEU A 194 -1.89 8.50 26.60
C LEU A 194 -0.37 8.61 26.42
N VAL A 195 0.08 9.15 25.28
CA VAL A 195 1.50 9.49 25.07
C VAL A 195 2.01 10.36 26.23
N SER A 196 3.10 9.90 26.83
CA SER A 196 3.74 10.52 27.99
C SER A 196 5.23 10.19 27.97
N ARG A 197 6.03 10.92 28.78
CA ARG A 197 7.47 10.61 28.93
C ARG A 197 7.73 9.19 29.43
N GLU A 198 6.82 8.66 30.24
CA GLU A 198 6.91 7.28 30.74
C GLU A 198 6.66 6.27 29.62
N ALA A 199 5.58 6.47 28.84
CA ALA A 199 5.28 5.65 27.67
C ALA A 199 6.43 5.64 26.65
N ASP A 200 6.98 6.82 26.37
CA ASP A 200 8.14 6.98 25.49
C ASP A 200 9.37 6.20 26.00
N ALA A 201 9.70 6.34 27.28
CA ALA A 201 10.82 5.64 27.89
C ALA A 201 10.66 4.10 27.85
N ILE A 202 9.45 3.58 28.08
CA ILE A 202 9.18 2.14 28.06
C ILE A 202 9.20 1.60 26.62
N CYS A 203 8.56 2.28 25.68
CA CYS A 203 8.56 1.89 24.27
C CYS A 203 9.98 1.95 23.68
N THR A 204 10.77 2.97 24.03
CA THR A 204 12.17 3.08 23.60
C THR A 204 13.00 1.90 24.13
N LYS A 205 12.88 1.58 25.43
CA LYS A 205 13.58 0.42 26.02
C LYS A 205 13.20 -0.90 25.36
N GLN A 206 11.92 -1.09 25.07
CA GLN A 206 11.44 -2.28 24.36
C GLN A 206 12.04 -2.36 22.95
N ALA A 207 12.00 -1.24 22.21
CA ALA A 207 12.52 -1.17 20.86
C ALA A 207 14.04 -1.42 20.81
N ASP A 208 14.79 -0.89 21.78
CA ASP A 208 16.23 -1.12 21.91
C ASP A 208 16.54 -2.58 22.25
N ALA A 209 15.82 -3.16 23.21
CA ALA A 209 15.98 -4.57 23.57
C ALA A 209 15.68 -5.50 22.39
N TYR A 210 14.64 -5.19 21.60
CA TYR A 210 14.30 -5.94 20.39
C TYR A 210 15.43 -5.88 19.35
N TRP A 211 16.00 -4.71 19.09
CA TRP A 211 17.07 -4.59 18.11
C TRP A 211 18.42 -5.15 18.58
N GLN A 212 18.67 -5.18 19.88
CA GLN A 212 19.85 -5.84 20.46
C GLN A 212 19.74 -7.36 20.39
N THR A 213 18.58 -7.91 20.72
CA THR A 213 18.40 -9.36 20.91
C THR A 213 17.82 -10.06 19.68
N GLY A 214 17.04 -9.36 18.87
CA GLY A 214 16.22 -9.92 17.79
C GLY A 214 14.94 -10.61 18.25
N THR A 215 14.56 -10.44 19.51
CA THR A 215 13.43 -11.13 20.15
C THR A 215 12.64 -10.18 21.05
N THR A 216 11.45 -10.62 21.47
CA THR A 216 10.66 -9.95 22.53
C THR A 216 10.83 -10.63 23.89
N PHE A 217 11.87 -11.45 24.09
CA PHE A 217 12.12 -12.12 25.36
C PHE A 217 12.86 -11.21 26.33
N SER A 218 12.54 -11.35 27.62
CA SER A 218 13.22 -10.65 28.71
C SER A 218 14.14 -11.57 29.52
N SER A 219 13.90 -12.88 29.44
CA SER A 219 14.70 -13.92 30.09
C SER A 219 16.02 -14.12 29.34
N GLN A 220 17.14 -13.93 30.03
CA GLN A 220 18.48 -14.14 29.45
C GLN A 220 18.66 -15.58 28.91
N LYS A 221 18.01 -16.56 29.55
CA LYS A 221 18.04 -17.96 29.12
C LYS A 221 17.39 -18.13 27.74
N ASP A 222 16.26 -17.48 27.50
CA ASP A 222 15.53 -17.61 26.24
C ASP A 222 16.18 -16.80 25.12
N ILE A 223 16.70 -15.60 25.44
CA ILE A 223 17.52 -14.80 24.52
C ILE A 223 18.75 -15.61 24.08
N ALA A 224 19.46 -16.24 25.01
CA ALA A 224 20.67 -17.01 24.70
C ALA A 224 20.41 -18.23 23.79
N ARG A 225 19.17 -18.72 23.72
CA ARG A 225 18.78 -19.82 22.82
C ARG A 225 18.48 -19.34 21.40
N CYS A 226 18.18 -18.06 21.22
CA CYS A 226 17.77 -17.46 19.95
C CYS A 226 18.98 -16.92 19.18
N THR A 227 19.81 -17.83 18.66
CA THR A 227 21.06 -17.47 17.97
C THR A 227 20.95 -17.51 16.45
N LEU A 228 19.88 -18.07 15.91
CA LEU A 228 19.70 -18.26 14.47
C LEU A 228 18.91 -17.10 13.89
N LEU A 229 19.42 -16.50 12.80
CA LEU A 229 18.68 -15.50 12.03
C LEU A 229 17.43 -16.15 11.42
N ASN A 230 16.27 -15.55 11.66
CA ASN A 230 15.03 -16.01 11.08
C ASN A 230 14.99 -15.66 9.58
N PRO A 231 14.89 -16.65 8.67
CA PRO A 231 15.03 -16.40 7.24
C PRO A 231 13.90 -15.56 6.65
N ILE A 232 12.74 -15.46 7.31
CA ILE A 232 11.65 -14.61 6.81
C ILE A 232 11.96 -13.11 6.87
N PHE A 233 13.05 -12.72 7.54
CA PHE A 233 13.53 -11.32 7.62
C PHE A 233 14.71 -11.04 6.67
N ALA A 234 15.18 -12.03 5.91
CA ALA A 234 16.38 -11.94 5.09
C ALA A 234 16.11 -11.75 3.58
N TYR A 235 14.84 -11.83 3.16
CA TYR A 235 14.42 -11.75 1.77
C TYR A 235 13.30 -10.73 1.60
N SER A 236 13.35 -9.99 0.52
CA SER A 236 12.36 -8.98 0.11
C SER A 236 12.35 -8.84 -1.42
N LEU A 237 11.60 -7.89 -1.95
CA LEU A 237 11.63 -7.52 -3.37
C LEU A 237 13.04 -7.15 -3.85
N ALA A 238 13.89 -6.61 -2.96
CA ALA A 238 15.29 -6.30 -3.26
C ALA A 238 16.23 -7.51 -3.22
N GLY A 239 15.70 -8.72 -3.01
CA GLY A 239 16.45 -9.97 -2.94
C GLY A 239 16.96 -10.29 -1.53
N GLU A 240 18.06 -11.04 -1.47
CA GLU A 240 18.70 -11.43 -0.21
C GLU A 240 19.49 -10.27 0.40
N GLY A 241 19.22 -9.92 1.66
CA GLY A 241 19.98 -8.88 2.33
C GLY A 241 19.40 -8.37 3.64
N ALA A 242 20.06 -7.35 4.18
CA ALA A 242 19.65 -6.65 5.40
C ALA A 242 18.78 -5.43 5.07
N PHE A 243 17.60 -5.68 4.52
CA PHE A 243 16.67 -4.62 4.09
C PHE A 243 15.60 -4.26 5.13
N LEU A 244 15.56 -4.96 6.28
CA LEU A 244 14.56 -4.73 7.32
C LEU A 244 14.48 -3.24 7.70
N HIS A 245 13.27 -2.67 7.63
CA HIS A 245 13.07 -1.26 7.92
C HIS A 245 13.52 -0.95 9.34
N TYR A 246 14.31 0.11 9.51
CA TYR A 246 14.90 0.48 10.80
C TYR A 246 13.83 0.85 11.84
N GLY A 247 12.60 1.17 11.43
CA GLY A 247 11.50 1.41 12.36
C GLY A 247 10.88 0.15 12.96
N THR A 248 11.22 -1.06 12.48
CA THR A 248 10.56 -2.32 12.89
C THR A 248 10.45 -2.45 14.40
N ASP A 249 9.21 -2.66 14.86
CA ASP A 249 8.82 -2.72 16.26
C ASP A 249 7.67 -3.73 16.43
N PRO A 250 7.86 -4.83 17.18
CA PRO A 250 6.85 -5.89 17.30
C PRO A 250 5.64 -5.51 18.15
N VAL A 251 5.63 -4.39 18.87
CA VAL A 251 4.45 -3.94 19.62
C VAL A 251 3.64 -2.86 18.90
N ALA A 252 4.21 -2.23 17.86
CA ALA A 252 3.55 -1.16 17.09
C ALA A 252 2.17 -1.54 16.50
N PRO A 253 1.94 -2.79 16.04
CA PRO A 253 0.63 -3.19 15.51
C PRO A 253 -0.53 -3.22 16.51
N PHE A 254 -0.27 -3.17 17.83
CA PHE A 254 -1.27 -3.48 18.86
C PHE A 254 -1.79 -2.23 19.57
N HIS A 255 -2.92 -2.33 20.28
CA HIS A 255 -3.51 -1.21 21.02
C HIS A 255 -2.94 -1.14 22.44
N LEU A 256 -2.05 -0.20 22.72
CA LEU A 256 -1.33 -0.15 24.00
C LEU A 256 -1.89 0.90 24.96
N ALA A 257 -2.85 1.73 24.53
CA ALA A 257 -3.47 2.76 25.36
C ALA A 257 -3.99 2.21 26.71
N GLU A 258 -4.71 1.08 26.71
CA GLU A 258 -5.27 0.49 27.92
C GLU A 258 -4.21 0.13 28.98
N LEU A 259 -2.99 -0.22 28.55
CA LEU A 259 -1.91 -0.51 29.49
C LEU A 259 -1.50 0.75 30.27
N PHE A 260 -1.44 1.89 29.60
CA PHE A 260 -1.01 3.17 30.17
C PHE A 260 -2.13 3.96 30.86
N SER A 261 -3.40 3.53 30.73
CA SER A 261 -4.50 4.10 31.51
C SER A 261 -4.58 3.54 32.94
N ARG A 262 -3.80 2.51 33.26
CA ARG A 262 -3.81 1.83 34.56
C ARG A 262 -3.06 2.66 35.61
N LYS A 263 -3.46 2.51 36.88
CA LYS A 263 -2.79 3.17 38.02
C LYS A 263 -1.38 2.65 38.31
N ILE A 264 -1.05 1.46 37.81
CA ILE A 264 0.24 0.80 38.03
C ILE A 264 1.16 1.15 36.86
N ARG A 265 2.40 1.54 37.17
CA ARG A 265 3.43 1.82 36.17
C ARG A 265 3.76 0.56 35.34
N PRO A 266 3.55 0.57 34.02
CA PRO A 266 3.85 -0.57 33.17
C PRO A 266 5.35 -0.86 33.09
N SER A 267 5.70 -2.12 32.92
CA SER A 267 7.05 -2.57 32.52
C SER A 267 7.12 -2.89 31.03
N VAL A 268 8.35 -3.09 30.52
CA VAL A 268 8.56 -3.61 29.14
C VAL A 268 7.90 -4.98 28.97
N ASP A 269 7.91 -5.82 30.01
CA ASP A 269 7.28 -7.14 30.00
C ASP A 269 5.75 -7.02 29.89
N ASP A 270 5.16 -6.03 30.57
CA ASP A 270 3.72 -5.78 30.46
C ASP A 270 3.33 -5.29 29.07
N LEU A 271 4.18 -4.49 28.43
CA LEU A 271 4.01 -4.02 27.05
C LEU A 271 3.97 -5.20 26.07
N VAL A 272 5.00 -6.07 26.12
CA VAL A 272 5.07 -7.27 25.27
C VAL A 272 3.94 -8.24 25.59
N ARG A 273 3.60 -8.44 26.87
CA ARG A 273 2.50 -9.34 27.27
C ARG A 273 1.15 -8.84 26.76
N THR A 274 0.92 -7.53 26.78
CA THR A 274 -0.31 -6.91 26.26
C THR A 274 -0.43 -7.13 24.75
N ALA A 275 0.64 -6.88 23.99
CA ALA A 275 0.69 -7.14 22.56
C ALA A 275 0.48 -8.63 22.21
N LYS A 276 1.20 -9.53 22.89
CA LYS A 276 1.02 -10.99 22.73
C LYS A 276 -0.37 -11.47 23.09
N GLY A 277 -0.99 -10.87 24.12
CA GLY A 277 -2.35 -11.17 24.53
C GLY A 277 -3.36 -10.81 23.43
N GLN A 278 -3.26 -9.61 22.86
CA GLN A 278 -4.10 -9.19 21.75
C GLN A 278 -3.90 -10.07 20.51
N PHE A 279 -2.65 -10.33 20.12
CA PHE A 279 -2.35 -11.28 19.04
C PHE A 279 -3.03 -12.63 19.27
N SER A 280 -2.93 -13.17 20.49
CA SER A 280 -3.51 -14.46 20.82
C SER A 280 -5.03 -14.45 20.72
N SER A 281 -5.68 -13.40 21.22
CA SER A 281 -7.13 -13.23 21.10
C SER A 281 -7.58 -13.14 19.65
N TRP A 282 -6.90 -12.34 18.83
CA TRP A 282 -7.26 -12.15 17.42
C TRP A 282 -7.08 -13.45 16.62
N CYS A 283 -5.97 -14.15 16.84
CA CYS A 283 -5.71 -15.44 16.22
C CYS A 283 -6.72 -16.52 16.64
N THR A 284 -7.16 -16.51 17.90
CA THR A 284 -8.19 -17.45 18.39
C THR A 284 -9.51 -17.21 17.68
N VAL A 285 -9.97 -15.95 17.58
CA VAL A 285 -11.21 -15.62 16.85
C VAL A 285 -11.09 -15.96 15.36
N PHE A 286 -9.93 -15.73 14.75
CA PHE A 286 -9.68 -16.17 13.38
C PHE A 286 -9.80 -17.70 13.23
N GLN A 287 -9.23 -18.47 14.16
CA GLN A 287 -9.32 -19.94 14.16
C GLN A 287 -10.77 -20.43 14.32
N ASP A 288 -11.61 -19.73 15.07
CA ASP A 288 -13.02 -20.05 15.21
C ASP A 288 -13.81 -19.68 13.94
N ALA A 289 -13.48 -18.53 13.33
CA ALA A 289 -14.10 -18.08 12.08
C ALA A 289 -13.88 -19.08 10.93
N ILE A 290 -12.67 -19.63 10.76
CA ILE A 290 -12.38 -20.60 9.68
C ILE A 290 -13.05 -21.97 9.90
N ARG A 291 -13.44 -22.30 11.15
CA ARG A 291 -14.16 -23.54 11.49
C ARG A 291 -15.68 -23.38 11.38
N SER A 292 -16.17 -22.14 11.49
CA SER A 292 -17.59 -21.84 11.44
C SER A 292 -18.18 -22.11 10.05
N PRO A 293 -19.31 -22.83 9.94
CA PRO A 293 -20.03 -22.97 8.67
C PRO A 293 -20.93 -21.77 8.37
N ARG A 294 -21.07 -20.81 9.30
CA ARG A 294 -22.07 -19.72 9.21
C ARG A 294 -21.64 -18.55 8.34
N ALA A 295 -20.34 -18.32 8.21
CA ALA A 295 -19.77 -17.21 7.45
C ALA A 295 -18.72 -17.75 6.48
N THR A 296 -18.60 -17.12 5.32
CA THR A 296 -17.56 -17.46 4.34
C THR A 296 -16.39 -16.50 4.53
N LEU A 297 -15.19 -17.02 4.74
CA LEU A 297 -13.96 -16.22 4.82
C LEU A 297 -13.04 -16.57 3.65
N VAL A 298 -12.67 -15.55 2.87
CA VAL A 298 -11.73 -15.65 1.76
C VAL A 298 -10.59 -14.66 1.98
N LEU A 299 -9.36 -15.15 1.89
CA LEU A 299 -8.12 -14.39 1.91
C LEU A 299 -7.39 -14.61 0.59
N ARG A 300 -7.49 -13.66 -0.34
CA ARG A 300 -6.87 -13.72 -1.65
C ARG A 300 -5.62 -12.87 -1.70
N PHE A 301 -4.54 -13.40 -2.28
CA PHE A 301 -3.25 -12.71 -2.34
C PHE A 301 -2.83 -12.42 -3.78
N VAL A 302 -2.36 -11.20 -4.03
CA VAL A 302 -1.85 -10.75 -5.32
C VAL A 302 -0.53 -9.98 -5.14
N ALA A 303 0.55 -10.50 -5.70
CA ALA A 303 1.82 -9.80 -5.80
C ALA A 303 1.77 -8.84 -7.00
N SER A 304 1.58 -7.55 -6.73
CA SER A 304 1.53 -6.50 -7.77
C SER A 304 1.71 -5.10 -7.17
N GLU A 305 2.25 -4.19 -7.97
CA GLU A 305 2.13 -2.75 -7.77
C GLU A 305 0.65 -2.35 -7.83
N ALA A 306 0.26 -1.43 -6.94
CA ALA A 306 -1.14 -1.12 -6.66
C ALA A 306 -1.86 -0.46 -7.84
N LEU A 307 -1.22 0.50 -8.53
CA LEU A 307 -1.83 1.15 -9.70
C LEU A 307 -2.00 0.15 -10.87
N ALA A 308 -1.01 -0.72 -11.09
CA ALA A 308 -1.09 -1.77 -12.09
C ALA A 308 -2.23 -2.77 -11.81
N LEU A 309 -2.37 -3.21 -10.55
CA LEU A 309 -3.46 -4.11 -10.15
C LEU A 309 -4.82 -3.45 -10.33
N CYS A 310 -5.03 -2.26 -9.79
CA CYS A 310 -6.33 -1.59 -9.87
C CYS A 310 -6.77 -1.35 -11.32
N ARG A 311 -5.84 -0.99 -12.20
CA ARG A 311 -6.16 -0.83 -13.63
C ARG A 311 -6.54 -2.15 -14.28
N THR A 312 -5.82 -3.23 -13.97
CA THR A 312 -6.14 -4.59 -14.44
C THR A 312 -7.54 -5.02 -13.97
N LEU A 313 -7.90 -4.74 -12.71
CA LEU A 313 -9.22 -5.04 -12.15
C LEU A 313 -10.35 -4.22 -12.79
N ASN A 314 -10.03 -3.03 -13.29
CA ASN A 314 -11.00 -2.14 -13.94
C ASN A 314 -11.17 -2.41 -15.45
N GLU A 315 -10.38 -3.34 -16.03
CA GLU A 315 -10.50 -3.70 -17.42
C GLU A 315 -11.60 -4.75 -17.63
N THR A 316 -12.47 -4.51 -18.63
CA THR A 316 -13.62 -5.37 -18.92
C THR A 316 -13.22 -6.72 -19.53
N GLU A 317 -12.03 -6.81 -20.11
CA GLU A 317 -11.47 -8.04 -20.68
C GLU A 317 -10.26 -8.49 -19.85
N HIS A 318 -10.49 -9.39 -18.89
CA HIS A 318 -9.51 -9.87 -17.90
C HIS A 318 -8.25 -10.54 -18.48
N ASN A 319 -8.15 -10.67 -19.82
CA ASN A 319 -7.12 -11.44 -20.51
C ASN A 319 -6.12 -10.60 -21.32
N ALA A 320 -6.25 -9.26 -21.35
CA ALA A 320 -5.46 -8.39 -22.25
C ALA A 320 -4.67 -7.27 -21.56
N SER A 321 -4.63 -7.23 -20.23
CA SER A 321 -3.97 -6.16 -19.48
C SER A 321 -2.44 -6.19 -19.66
N GLN A 322 -1.88 -5.09 -20.16
CA GLN A 322 -0.44 -4.94 -20.45
C GLN A 322 0.31 -4.15 -19.37
N PHE A 323 -0.10 -4.28 -18.11
CA PHE A 323 0.52 -3.58 -16.99
C PHE A 323 1.51 -4.46 -16.25
N PRO A 324 2.79 -4.07 -16.15
CA PRO A 324 3.78 -4.83 -15.40
C PRO A 324 3.39 -5.00 -13.93
N VAL A 325 3.67 -6.18 -13.37
CA VAL A 325 3.44 -6.49 -11.94
C VAL A 325 4.25 -5.59 -11.00
N SER A 326 5.36 -5.03 -11.46
CA SER A 326 6.20 -4.12 -10.67
C SER A 326 7.09 -3.26 -11.58
N PRO A 327 7.65 -2.14 -11.07
CA PRO A 327 8.69 -1.40 -11.76
C PRO A 327 9.85 -2.32 -12.16
N TRP A 328 10.39 -2.12 -13.36
CA TRP A 328 11.49 -2.92 -13.90
C TRP A 328 11.17 -4.40 -14.19
N SER A 329 9.88 -4.77 -14.20
CA SER A 329 9.42 -6.08 -14.65
C SER A 329 8.89 -6.04 -16.09
N SER A 330 9.09 -7.14 -16.83
CA SER A 330 8.44 -7.39 -18.12
C SER A 330 7.20 -8.27 -18.02
N ARG A 331 6.89 -8.80 -16.82
CA ARG A 331 5.73 -9.65 -16.59
C ARG A 331 4.52 -8.78 -16.29
N ASP A 332 3.44 -8.98 -17.03
CA ASP A 332 2.18 -8.28 -16.81
C ASP A 332 1.33 -8.94 -15.72
N VAL A 333 0.44 -8.16 -15.11
CA VAL A 333 -0.56 -8.64 -14.15
C VAL A 333 -1.58 -9.49 -14.90
N GLN A 334 -1.56 -10.79 -14.63
CA GLN A 334 -2.53 -11.75 -15.19
C GLN A 334 -3.36 -12.34 -14.05
N LEU A 335 -4.60 -11.87 -13.93
CA LEU A 335 -5.53 -12.32 -12.92
C LEU A 335 -5.99 -13.75 -13.22
N LEU A 336 -6.05 -14.57 -12.19
CA LEU A 336 -6.76 -15.85 -12.23
C LEU A 336 -8.28 -15.60 -12.19
N PRO A 337 -9.10 -16.60 -12.54
CA PRO A 337 -10.56 -16.48 -12.44
C PRO A 337 -11.03 -16.10 -11.02
N ASP A 338 -12.23 -15.54 -10.94
CA ASP A 338 -12.93 -15.23 -9.68
C ASP A 338 -12.24 -14.19 -8.77
N VAL A 339 -11.36 -13.36 -9.32
CA VAL A 339 -10.90 -12.14 -8.66
C VAL A 339 -12.00 -11.07 -8.75
N PRO A 340 -12.48 -10.52 -7.62
CA PRO A 340 -13.51 -9.48 -7.66
C PRO A 340 -13.04 -8.21 -8.35
N THR A 341 -13.90 -7.56 -9.14
CA THR A 341 -13.62 -6.26 -9.79
C THR A 341 -14.37 -5.09 -9.15
N THR A 342 -15.16 -5.36 -8.10
CA THR A 342 -15.88 -4.34 -7.33
C THR A 342 -15.78 -4.67 -5.85
N PHE A 343 -15.52 -3.65 -5.03
CA PHE A 343 -15.22 -3.77 -3.62
C PHE A 343 -16.04 -2.77 -2.80
N ASP A 344 -16.53 -3.22 -1.65
CA ASP A 344 -17.22 -2.36 -0.68
C ASP A 344 -16.23 -1.49 0.08
N ILE A 345 -15.02 -2.00 0.30
CA ILE A 345 -13.96 -1.31 1.02
C ILE A 345 -12.66 -1.40 0.22
N ILE A 346 -11.99 -0.28 0.04
CA ILE A 346 -10.60 -0.23 -0.45
C ILE A 346 -9.75 0.46 0.61
N ASP A 347 -8.72 -0.20 1.09
CA ASP A 347 -7.71 0.38 1.97
C ASP A 347 -6.39 0.49 1.21
N THR A 348 -5.79 1.68 1.20
CA THR A 348 -4.53 1.92 0.48
C THR A 348 -3.33 2.06 1.42
N SER A 349 -3.49 1.77 2.71
CA SER A 349 -2.47 2.03 3.72
C SER A 349 -1.86 3.44 3.54
N ASN A 350 -0.55 3.57 3.70
CA ASN A 350 0.21 4.80 3.44
C ASN A 350 0.67 4.99 1.99
N LEU A 351 0.13 4.23 1.02
CA LEU A 351 0.58 4.29 -0.38
C LEU A 351 0.39 5.66 -1.02
N SER A 352 -0.47 6.51 -0.47
CA SER A 352 -0.64 7.88 -0.94
C SER A 352 0.69 8.65 -0.94
N ASP A 353 1.58 8.36 0.02
CA ASP A 353 2.88 9.01 0.17
C ASP A 353 3.89 8.56 -0.90
N HIS A 354 3.63 7.45 -1.56
CA HIS A 354 4.54 6.84 -2.53
C HIS A 354 4.02 6.90 -3.97
N LEU A 355 2.69 6.85 -4.13
CA LEU A 355 2.02 6.77 -5.42
C LEU A 355 1.24 8.05 -5.75
N GLY A 356 1.07 8.97 -4.81
CA GLY A 356 0.27 10.19 -4.98
C GLY A 356 -1.24 9.93 -4.84
N ILE A 357 -1.94 10.84 -4.15
CA ILE A 357 -3.38 10.68 -3.85
C ILE A 357 -4.24 10.71 -5.11
N LEU A 358 -3.92 11.56 -6.10
CA LEU A 358 -4.72 11.67 -7.33
C LEU A 358 -4.62 10.41 -8.20
N ASN A 359 -3.44 9.77 -8.24
CA ASN A 359 -3.27 8.49 -8.94
C ASN A 359 -4.12 7.40 -8.28
N LEU A 360 -4.09 7.32 -6.94
CA LEU A 360 -4.90 6.35 -6.19
C LEU A 360 -6.39 6.58 -6.42
N LEU A 361 -6.88 7.81 -6.31
CA LEU A 361 -8.30 8.13 -6.57
C LEU A 361 -8.71 7.72 -7.98
N ALA A 362 -7.91 8.03 -9.01
CA ALA A 362 -8.23 7.71 -10.39
C ALA A 362 -8.40 6.20 -10.66
N VAL A 363 -7.64 5.35 -9.98
CA VAL A 363 -7.68 3.89 -10.21
C VAL A 363 -8.55 3.12 -9.21
N THR A 364 -8.80 3.66 -8.02
CA THR A 364 -9.58 2.97 -6.97
C THR A 364 -11.05 3.34 -6.99
N VAL A 365 -11.41 4.58 -7.33
CA VAL A 365 -12.82 5.02 -7.36
C VAL A 365 -13.69 4.15 -8.29
N PRO A 366 -13.23 3.76 -9.50
CA PRO A 366 -14.03 2.89 -10.38
C PRO A 366 -14.32 1.50 -9.80
N LEU A 367 -13.46 1.02 -8.89
CA LEU A 367 -13.59 -0.28 -8.25
C LEU A 367 -14.49 -0.26 -7.01
N LEU A 368 -14.91 0.92 -6.54
CA LEU A 368 -15.76 1.04 -5.36
C LEU A 368 -17.22 0.71 -5.67
N SER A 369 -17.83 -0.05 -4.76
CA SER A 369 -19.27 -0.32 -4.72
C SER A 369 -20.06 0.99 -4.83
N ALA A 370 -21.12 0.95 -5.65
CA ALA A 370 -21.81 2.16 -6.05
C ALA A 370 -22.51 2.88 -4.87
N THR A 371 -23.03 2.10 -3.92
CA THR A 371 -23.92 2.54 -2.84
C THR A 371 -23.20 2.74 -1.52
N THR A 372 -22.40 1.76 -1.11
CA THR A 372 -21.78 1.67 0.23
C THR A 372 -20.27 1.75 0.21
N GLY A 373 -19.67 1.98 -0.97
CA GLY A 373 -18.22 2.01 -1.16
C GLY A 373 -17.51 3.00 -0.23
N VAL A 374 -16.47 2.53 0.45
CA VAL A 374 -15.59 3.33 1.30
C VAL A 374 -14.14 3.15 0.86
N LEU A 375 -13.43 4.27 0.71
CA LEU A 375 -11.99 4.28 0.47
C LEU A 375 -11.27 4.83 1.69
N TYR A 376 -10.25 4.12 2.15
CA TYR A 376 -9.34 4.55 3.20
C TYR A 376 -7.98 4.85 2.60
N THR A 377 -7.46 6.04 2.91
CA THR A 377 -6.10 6.43 2.56
C THR A 377 -5.40 6.96 3.79
N GLU A 378 -4.11 6.70 3.94
CA GLU A 378 -3.32 7.25 5.04
C GLU A 378 -2.09 7.98 4.48
N SER A 379 -1.65 9.01 5.22
CA SER A 379 -0.34 9.64 5.10
C SER A 379 0.41 9.36 6.39
N LEU A 380 1.70 9.04 6.30
CA LEU A 380 2.59 8.88 7.44
C LEU A 380 3.77 9.85 7.40
N LEU A 381 4.01 10.50 6.27
CA LEU A 381 5.05 11.51 6.12
C LEU A 381 4.44 12.89 6.36
N SER A 382 5.22 13.77 7.01
CA SER A 382 4.94 15.20 7.01
C SER A 382 5.92 15.92 6.08
N ARG A 383 5.44 16.39 4.93
CA ARG A 383 6.30 17.04 3.92
C ARG A 383 6.22 18.56 3.92
N GLY A 384 5.11 19.12 4.39
CA GLY A 384 4.88 20.57 4.46
C GLY A 384 5.30 21.21 5.78
N THR A 385 5.37 22.55 5.80
CA THR A 385 5.54 23.32 7.04
C THR A 385 4.34 23.21 7.98
N ASP A 386 3.18 22.87 7.43
CA ASP A 386 1.91 22.70 8.14
C ASP A 386 1.29 21.34 7.79
N ALA A 387 1.38 20.39 8.73
CA ALA A 387 0.83 19.04 8.57
C ALA A 387 -0.70 19.07 8.36
N ALA A 388 -1.40 20.08 8.90
CA ALA A 388 -2.86 20.19 8.75
C ALA A 388 -3.28 20.51 7.30
N LYS A 389 -2.39 21.06 6.48
CA LYS A 389 -2.66 21.43 5.08
C LYS A 389 -2.13 20.42 4.07
N GLU A 390 -1.54 19.33 4.53
CA GLU A 390 -0.84 18.38 3.66
C GLU A 390 -1.74 17.73 2.62
N LEU A 391 -2.94 17.30 3.01
CA LEU A 391 -3.92 16.75 2.06
C LEU A 391 -4.24 17.78 0.97
N VAL A 392 -4.54 19.03 1.35
CA VAL A 392 -4.92 20.11 0.41
C VAL A 392 -3.79 20.38 -0.59
N ASN A 393 -2.56 20.44 -0.11
CA ASN A 393 -1.38 20.68 -0.96
C ASN A 393 -1.16 19.56 -1.99
N ARG A 394 -1.64 18.34 -1.71
CA ARG A 394 -1.46 17.16 -2.58
C ARG A 394 -2.57 16.97 -3.62
N LEU A 395 -3.65 17.77 -3.56
CA LEU A 395 -4.77 17.69 -4.50
C LEU A 395 -4.54 18.47 -5.81
N HIS A 396 -3.57 19.39 -5.84
CA HIS A 396 -3.26 20.25 -7.01
C HIS A 396 -4.49 20.98 -7.58
N GLY A 397 -5.43 21.33 -6.72
CA GLY A 397 -6.73 21.90 -7.09
C GLY A 397 -7.44 22.46 -5.87
N ASP A 398 -8.53 23.18 -6.09
CA ASP A 398 -9.46 23.51 -5.02
C ASP A 398 -10.12 22.22 -4.49
N MET A 399 -10.35 22.13 -3.18
CA MET A 399 -10.83 20.89 -2.53
C MET A 399 -12.17 20.44 -3.10
N ASP A 400 -13.17 21.33 -3.11
CA ASP A 400 -14.52 21.01 -3.58
C ASP A 400 -14.50 20.60 -5.04
N THR A 401 -13.69 21.28 -5.85
CA THR A 401 -13.51 20.97 -7.26
C THR A 401 -12.93 19.57 -7.47
N ILE A 402 -11.85 19.21 -6.78
CA ILE A 402 -11.22 17.90 -6.94
C ILE A 402 -12.13 16.79 -6.40
N PHE A 403 -12.73 17.00 -5.23
CA PHE A 403 -13.68 16.04 -4.64
C PHE A 403 -14.90 15.82 -5.54
N PHE A 404 -15.41 16.88 -6.17
CA PHE A 404 -16.49 16.79 -7.15
C PHE A 404 -16.08 15.99 -8.39
N LEU A 405 -14.90 16.28 -8.95
CA LEU A 405 -14.39 15.57 -10.12
C LEU A 405 -14.24 14.06 -9.85
N PHE A 406 -13.73 13.67 -8.67
CA PHE A 406 -13.64 12.25 -8.29
C PHE A 406 -14.94 11.66 -7.76
N GLY A 407 -15.87 12.49 -7.30
CA GLY A 407 -17.11 12.05 -6.66
C GLY A 407 -16.92 11.44 -5.28
N LEU A 408 -15.78 11.68 -4.64
CA LEU A 408 -15.45 11.21 -3.30
C LEU A 408 -15.03 12.40 -2.44
N TYR A 409 -15.57 12.43 -1.23
CA TYR A 409 -15.30 13.46 -0.24
C TYR A 409 -14.83 12.82 1.06
N PRO A 410 -13.88 13.45 1.78
CA PRO A 410 -13.58 13.05 3.14
C PRO A 410 -14.81 13.20 4.03
N ILE A 411 -15.14 12.19 4.83
CA ILE A 411 -16.30 12.23 5.74
C ILE A 411 -16.16 13.38 6.75
N ASP A 412 -14.95 13.57 7.30
CA ASP A 412 -14.69 14.60 8.29
C ASP A 412 -14.85 16.01 7.69
N TYR A 413 -14.59 16.16 6.38
CA TYR A 413 -14.83 17.41 5.64
C TYR A 413 -16.32 17.69 5.47
N LEU A 414 -17.12 16.67 5.11
CA LEU A 414 -18.57 16.83 4.94
C LEU A 414 -19.31 17.03 6.26
N SER A 415 -18.88 16.35 7.32
CA SER A 415 -19.57 16.34 8.61
C SER A 415 -19.10 17.44 9.57
N GLY A 416 -17.91 18.01 9.35
CA GLY A 416 -17.33 19.03 10.21
C GLY A 416 -16.80 18.51 11.56
N PHE A 417 -16.72 17.18 11.75
CA PHE A 417 -16.14 16.56 12.94
C PHE A 417 -15.36 15.29 12.57
N THR A 418 -14.50 14.81 13.49
CA THR A 418 -13.80 13.53 13.36
C THR A 418 -13.95 12.72 14.65
N SER A 419 -14.04 11.40 14.52
CA SER A 419 -14.06 10.47 15.66
C SER A 419 -12.65 10.03 16.10
N ARG A 420 -11.61 10.45 15.39
CA ARG A 420 -10.22 10.04 15.64
C ARG A 420 -9.44 11.12 16.37
N CYS A 421 -8.75 10.73 17.44
CA CYS A 421 -7.80 11.60 18.13
C CYS A 421 -6.43 11.50 17.47
N ASN A 422 -5.84 12.64 17.07
CA ASN A 422 -4.48 12.75 16.55
C ASN A 422 -3.54 13.56 17.47
N THR A 423 -3.95 13.86 18.72
CA THR A 423 -3.14 14.67 19.65
C THR A 423 -1.75 14.08 19.89
N HIS A 424 -1.65 12.75 19.88
CA HIS A 424 -0.38 12.05 20.03
C HIS A 424 0.58 12.32 18.87
N GLU A 425 0.09 12.39 17.63
CA GLU A 425 0.88 12.76 16.45
C GLU A 425 1.38 14.20 16.55
N TRP A 426 0.58 15.13 17.09
CA TRP A 426 1.02 16.51 17.32
C TRP A 426 2.12 16.63 18.38
N ILE A 427 1.97 15.92 19.51
CA ILE A 427 3.02 15.85 20.55
C ILE A 427 4.31 15.24 19.98
N MET A 428 4.16 14.23 19.14
CA MET A 428 5.26 13.56 18.45
C MET A 428 5.95 14.49 17.43
N LEU A 429 5.20 15.27 16.66
CA LEU A 429 5.70 16.22 15.66
C LEU A 429 6.53 17.35 16.30
N ASP A 430 6.07 17.93 17.41
CA ASP A 430 6.78 19.00 18.14
C ASP A 430 8.17 18.56 18.63
N ASN A 431 8.35 17.26 18.87
CA ASN A 431 9.64 16.65 19.19
C ASN A 431 10.54 16.40 17.96
N LYS A 432 10.35 17.16 16.87
CA LYS A 432 11.10 17.11 15.60
C LYS A 432 10.96 15.77 14.86
N GLN A 433 9.77 15.18 14.86
CA GLN A 433 9.49 14.03 14.01
C GLN A 433 9.23 14.43 12.56
N PHE A 434 9.65 13.57 11.64
CA PHE A 434 9.32 13.68 10.21
C PHE A 434 8.09 12.84 9.81
N SER A 435 7.47 12.14 10.77
CA SER A 435 6.29 11.31 10.57
C SER A 435 5.08 11.91 11.25
N PHE A 436 3.96 11.97 10.54
CA PHE A 436 2.66 12.40 11.04
C PHE A 436 1.58 11.51 10.42
N HIS A 437 0.90 10.71 11.23
CA HIS A 437 -0.14 9.81 10.76
C HIS A 437 -1.46 10.56 10.54
N GLN A 438 -1.89 10.64 9.29
CA GLN A 438 -3.16 11.24 8.90
C GLN A 438 -3.99 10.26 8.07
N PRO A 439 -4.89 9.51 8.70
CA PRO A 439 -5.90 8.72 8.00
C PRO A 439 -7.02 9.60 7.44
N THR A 440 -7.53 9.24 6.27
CA THR A 440 -8.70 9.86 5.64
C THR A 440 -9.69 8.80 5.20
N THR A 441 -10.96 8.95 5.59
CA THR A 441 -12.06 8.12 5.08
C THR A 441 -12.82 8.88 4.00
N TRP A 442 -12.90 8.30 2.81
CA TRP A 442 -13.54 8.86 1.63
C TRP A 442 -14.83 8.13 1.31
N ARG A 443 -15.90 8.88 1.02
CA ARG A 443 -17.20 8.34 0.60
C ARG A 443 -17.84 9.20 -0.47
N LYS A 444 -18.80 8.61 -1.18
CA LYS A 444 -19.71 9.39 -2.03
C LYS A 444 -20.65 10.20 -1.12
N PRO A 445 -20.93 11.47 -1.43
CA PRO A 445 -21.87 12.27 -0.64
C PRO A 445 -23.26 11.64 -0.51
N SER A 446 -23.69 10.90 -1.55
CA SER A 446 -25.00 10.21 -1.57
C SER A 446 -25.06 8.94 -0.70
N SER A 447 -23.93 8.40 -0.22
CA SER A 447 -23.90 7.13 0.52
C SER A 447 -24.58 7.19 1.89
N GLY A 448 -24.90 8.38 2.41
CA GLY A 448 -25.65 8.58 3.65
C GLY A 448 -27.08 9.08 3.46
N ASP A 449 -27.51 9.33 2.23
CA ASP A 449 -28.80 9.94 1.93
C ASP A 449 -29.68 9.00 1.09
N HIS A 450 -30.56 8.28 1.78
CA HIS A 450 -31.53 7.36 1.17
C HIS A 450 -32.54 8.04 0.25
N LEU A 451 -32.65 9.38 0.28
CA LEU A 451 -33.53 10.16 -0.59
C LEU A 451 -32.88 10.48 -1.94
N VAL A 452 -31.55 10.33 -2.07
CA VAL A 452 -30.82 10.59 -3.31
C VAL A 452 -30.89 9.36 -4.20
N SER A 453 -31.87 9.34 -5.11
CA SER A 453 -32.07 8.24 -6.08
C SER A 453 -31.19 8.34 -7.33
N SER A 454 -30.70 9.54 -7.67
CA SER A 454 -29.80 9.78 -8.80
C SER A 454 -29.03 11.09 -8.65
N SER A 455 -27.76 11.12 -9.04
CA SER A 455 -27.03 12.39 -9.20
C SER A 455 -27.56 13.14 -10.42
N PRO A 456 -27.73 14.48 -10.34
CA PRO A 456 -28.15 15.27 -11.50
C PRO A 456 -27.12 15.15 -12.63
N MET A 457 -27.60 15.15 -13.87
CA MET A 457 -26.72 15.20 -15.04
C MET A 457 -25.98 16.54 -15.04
N VAL A 458 -24.65 16.48 -15.09
CA VAL A 458 -23.79 17.67 -15.15
C VAL A 458 -23.60 18.05 -16.62
N ILE A 459 -23.96 19.29 -16.96
CA ILE A 459 -23.72 19.84 -18.31
C ILE A 459 -22.44 20.67 -18.24
N TRP A 460 -21.49 20.36 -19.12
CA TRP A 460 -20.20 21.03 -19.17
C TRP A 460 -20.14 22.03 -20.32
N ASP A 461 -19.66 23.24 -20.03
CA ASP A 461 -19.14 24.11 -21.08
C ASP A 461 -17.73 23.66 -21.46
N ASN A 462 -17.51 23.39 -22.75
CA ASN A 462 -16.27 22.79 -23.23
C ASN A 462 -15.04 23.66 -22.93
N ARG A 463 -15.18 25.00 -22.92
CA ARG A 463 -14.09 25.93 -22.63
C ARG A 463 -13.82 26.01 -21.13
N GLN A 464 -14.86 26.09 -20.29
CA GLN A 464 -14.70 26.11 -18.83
C GLN A 464 -14.06 24.82 -18.32
N LEU A 465 -14.51 23.66 -18.84
CA LEU A 465 -13.89 22.37 -18.50
C LEU A 465 -12.42 22.33 -18.94
N ALA A 466 -12.10 22.80 -20.15
CA ALA A 466 -10.72 22.87 -20.62
C ALA A 466 -9.84 23.77 -19.74
N THR A 467 -10.34 24.94 -19.33
CA THR A 467 -9.64 25.85 -18.40
C THR A 467 -9.43 25.22 -17.03
N LEU A 468 -10.44 24.52 -16.50
CA LEU A 468 -10.32 23.80 -15.24
C LEU A 468 -9.24 22.71 -15.31
N LEU A 469 -9.30 21.85 -16.33
CA LEU A 469 -8.32 20.77 -16.52
C LEU A 469 -6.91 21.31 -16.71
N PHE A 470 -6.76 22.43 -17.42
CA PHE A 470 -5.47 23.12 -17.54
C PHE A 470 -4.96 23.68 -16.21
N ALA A 471 -5.84 24.24 -15.38
CA ALA A 471 -5.45 24.73 -14.06
C ALA A 471 -4.94 23.58 -13.15
N VAL A 472 -5.59 22.42 -13.20
CA VAL A 472 -5.14 21.21 -12.49
C VAL A 472 -3.79 20.73 -13.05
N TYR A 473 -3.67 20.60 -14.38
CA TYR A 473 -2.41 20.24 -15.05
C TYR A 473 -1.25 21.15 -14.61
N HIS A 474 -1.47 22.46 -14.68
CA HIS A 474 -0.47 23.44 -14.34
C HIS A 474 -0.02 23.31 -12.89
N ARG A 475 -0.94 23.10 -11.94
CA ARG A 475 -0.61 22.89 -10.52
C ARG A 475 0.09 21.56 -10.25
N MET A 476 -0.23 20.50 -11.00
CA MET A 476 0.44 19.20 -10.86
C MET A 476 1.92 19.26 -11.23
N PHE A 477 2.27 20.09 -12.22
CA PHE A 477 3.63 20.19 -12.77
C PHE A 477 4.33 21.50 -12.46
N GLU A 478 3.80 22.32 -11.55
CA GLU A 478 4.33 23.65 -11.25
C GLU A 478 5.75 23.65 -10.69
N SER A 479 6.17 22.55 -10.07
CA SER A 479 7.51 22.35 -9.54
C SER A 479 8.56 22.09 -10.62
N GLU A 480 8.16 21.83 -11.87
CA GLU A 480 9.06 21.74 -13.02
C GLU A 480 9.59 23.12 -13.46
N ASP A 481 8.99 24.21 -12.97
CA ASP A 481 9.52 25.56 -13.12
C ASP A 481 10.55 25.86 -12.02
N ALA A 482 11.81 26.00 -12.41
CA ALA A 482 12.91 26.26 -11.47
C ALA A 482 12.69 27.55 -10.66
N HIS A 483 12.24 28.65 -11.26
CA HIS A 483 12.03 29.91 -10.55
C HIS A 483 10.94 29.77 -9.50
N LYS A 484 9.83 29.10 -9.84
CA LYS A 484 8.75 28.83 -8.91
C LYS A 484 9.19 27.89 -7.78
N TRP A 485 9.92 26.83 -8.12
CA TRP A 485 10.49 25.92 -7.13
C TRP A 485 11.41 26.64 -6.15
N TRP A 486 12.33 27.48 -6.63
CA TRP A 486 13.21 28.28 -5.77
C TRP A 486 12.42 29.27 -4.91
N GLY A 487 11.42 29.95 -5.48
CA GLY A 487 10.56 30.87 -4.74
C GLY A 487 9.77 30.20 -3.61
N MET A 488 9.19 29.02 -3.87
CA MET A 488 8.43 28.24 -2.88
C MET A 488 9.31 27.68 -1.76
N ASN A 489 10.59 27.41 -2.05
CA ASN A 489 11.49 26.71 -1.14
C ASN A 489 12.59 27.58 -0.52
N ALA A 490 12.63 28.90 -0.79
CA ALA A 490 13.70 29.80 -0.36
C ALA A 490 13.98 29.77 1.16
N GLY A 491 12.96 29.53 1.99
CA GLY A 491 13.10 29.43 3.45
C GLY A 491 13.40 28.02 3.99
N HIS A 492 13.33 26.98 3.15
CA HIS A 492 13.38 25.57 3.57
C HIS A 492 14.15 24.67 2.58
N ILE A 493 15.22 25.20 1.98
CA ILE A 493 15.98 24.54 0.90
C ILE A 493 16.44 23.13 1.31
N ASP A 494 16.97 22.95 2.52
CA ASP A 494 17.45 21.63 2.98
C ASP A 494 16.34 20.57 2.94
N ARG A 495 15.13 20.93 3.38
CA ARG A 495 13.96 20.05 3.34
C ARG A 495 13.48 19.81 1.91
N ALA A 496 13.50 20.85 1.08
CA ALA A 496 13.13 20.75 -0.33
C ALA A 496 14.10 19.85 -1.11
N MET A 497 15.40 19.87 -0.79
CA MET A 497 16.39 18.98 -1.41
C MET A 497 16.24 17.52 -0.96
N VAL A 498 15.82 17.27 0.28
CA VAL A 498 15.53 15.90 0.74
C VAL A 498 14.29 15.31 0.04
N THR A 499 13.28 16.17 -0.21
CA THR A 499 11.99 15.77 -0.79
C THR A 499 11.93 15.91 -2.33
N SER A 500 12.94 16.50 -2.98
CA SER A 500 12.94 16.77 -4.43
C SER A 500 12.92 15.51 -5.30
N ASN A 501 13.33 14.36 -4.75
CA ASN A 501 13.25 13.07 -5.43
C ASN A 501 11.87 12.40 -5.31
N GLU A 502 10.94 12.98 -4.55
CA GLU A 502 9.59 12.45 -4.35
C GLU A 502 8.63 12.97 -5.42
N ILE A 503 8.80 12.48 -6.65
CA ILE A 503 7.91 12.79 -7.78
C ILE A 503 6.82 11.72 -7.84
N HIS A 504 5.55 12.12 -7.73
CA HIS A 504 4.41 11.19 -7.82
C HIS A 504 3.70 11.23 -9.16
N TYR A 505 3.69 12.39 -9.80
CA TYR A 505 2.86 12.65 -10.96
C TYR A 505 3.69 12.69 -12.23
N THR A 506 3.23 11.94 -13.22
CA THR A 506 3.77 11.90 -14.58
C THR A 506 2.70 12.39 -15.55
N ARG A 507 3.03 12.54 -16.83
CA ARG A 507 2.00 12.84 -17.84
C ARG A 507 0.96 11.71 -17.94
N GLU A 508 1.36 10.44 -17.71
CA GLU A 508 0.42 9.31 -17.59
C GLU A 508 -0.61 9.56 -16.46
N SER A 509 -0.16 10.04 -15.29
CA SER A 509 -1.03 10.39 -14.15
C SER A 509 -2.15 11.34 -14.54
N PHE A 510 -1.80 12.45 -15.20
CA PHE A 510 -2.81 13.43 -15.62
C PHE A 510 -3.76 12.85 -16.68
N THR A 511 -3.25 12.06 -17.63
CA THR A 511 -4.12 11.42 -18.64
C THR A 511 -5.09 10.39 -18.05
N LEU A 512 -4.73 9.72 -16.94
CA LEU A 512 -5.66 8.87 -16.20
C LEU A 512 -6.76 9.69 -15.54
N ILE A 513 -6.44 10.86 -14.98
CA ILE A 513 -7.46 11.78 -14.44
C ILE A 513 -8.39 12.25 -15.56
N LEU A 514 -7.85 12.60 -16.74
CA LEU A 514 -8.67 12.97 -17.89
C LEU A 514 -9.63 11.86 -18.32
N ARG A 515 -9.14 10.63 -18.46
CA ARG A 515 -9.95 9.45 -18.76
C ARG A 515 -11.05 9.26 -17.71
N PHE A 516 -10.66 9.30 -16.44
CA PHE A 516 -11.59 9.16 -15.33
C PHE A 516 -12.71 10.22 -15.38
N VAL A 517 -12.37 11.49 -15.61
CA VAL A 517 -13.35 12.59 -15.71
C VAL A 517 -14.28 12.37 -16.91
N LYS A 518 -13.75 12.04 -18.09
CA LYS A 518 -14.53 11.74 -19.30
C LYS A 518 -15.55 10.63 -19.02
N ASP A 519 -15.09 9.51 -18.46
CA ASP A 519 -15.89 8.31 -18.24
C ASP A 519 -16.95 8.55 -17.15
N ARG A 520 -16.56 9.17 -16.03
CA ARG A 520 -17.46 9.45 -14.90
C ARG A 520 -18.64 10.33 -15.28
N PHE A 521 -18.39 11.38 -16.05
CA PHE A 521 -19.43 12.33 -16.45
C PHE A 521 -20.10 11.95 -17.78
N ASN A 522 -19.75 10.80 -18.37
CA ASN A 522 -20.28 10.32 -19.64
C ASN A 522 -20.25 11.39 -20.74
N ILE A 523 -19.12 12.11 -20.85
CA ILE A 523 -18.97 13.22 -21.79
C ILE A 523 -18.88 12.64 -23.21
N SER A 524 -19.77 13.08 -24.10
CA SER A 524 -19.78 12.63 -25.50
C SER A 524 -18.44 12.88 -26.19
N GLU A 525 -18.06 12.00 -27.13
CA GLU A 525 -16.81 12.13 -27.89
C GLU A 525 -16.64 13.49 -28.57
N THR A 526 -17.72 14.07 -29.11
CA THR A 526 -17.67 15.38 -29.77
C THR A 526 -17.34 16.49 -28.78
N ALA A 527 -18.06 16.56 -27.66
CA ALA A 527 -17.81 17.56 -26.61
C ALA A 527 -16.42 17.39 -25.99
N TRP A 528 -16.00 16.15 -25.75
CA TRP A 528 -14.68 15.85 -25.19
C TRP A 528 -13.54 16.28 -26.12
N ASN A 529 -13.67 16.02 -27.43
CA ASN A 529 -12.68 16.47 -28.41
C ASN A 529 -12.58 18.01 -28.44
N GLU A 530 -13.71 18.72 -28.42
CA GLU A 530 -13.70 20.18 -28.32
C GLU A 530 -13.03 20.68 -27.02
N THR A 531 -13.31 20.03 -25.88
CA THR A 531 -12.61 20.33 -24.61
C THR A 531 -11.10 20.13 -24.74
N MET A 532 -10.64 19.03 -25.32
CA MET A 532 -9.22 18.73 -25.48
C MET A 532 -8.52 19.70 -26.45
N GLU A 533 -9.17 20.08 -27.55
CA GLU A 533 -8.66 21.12 -28.46
C GLU A 533 -8.50 22.48 -27.76
N ASN A 534 -9.50 22.87 -26.96
CA ASN A 534 -9.41 24.08 -26.15
C ASN A 534 -8.29 23.98 -25.10
N PHE A 535 -8.11 22.84 -24.44
CA PHE A 535 -7.04 22.59 -23.46
C PHE A 535 -5.66 22.74 -24.12
N ILE A 536 -5.45 22.08 -25.27
CA ILE A 536 -4.18 22.15 -26.02
C ILE A 536 -3.89 23.60 -26.42
N ARG A 537 -4.90 24.34 -26.93
CA ARG A 537 -4.75 25.75 -27.28
C ARG A 537 -4.37 26.61 -26.08
N ILE A 538 -4.97 26.39 -24.90
CA ILE A 538 -4.62 27.12 -23.66
C ILE A 538 -3.17 26.84 -23.29
N LYS A 539 -2.75 25.56 -23.35
CA LYS A 539 -1.38 25.14 -23.04
C LYS A 539 -0.34 25.77 -23.99
N GLU A 540 -0.64 25.83 -25.29
CA GLU A 540 0.25 26.42 -26.30
C GLU A 540 0.37 27.94 -26.18
N THR A 541 -0.71 28.61 -25.74
CA THR A 541 -0.76 30.07 -25.61
C THR A 541 -0.29 30.59 -24.26
N THR A 542 -0.12 29.72 -23.26
CA THR A 542 0.27 30.08 -21.89
C THR A 542 1.72 29.67 -21.60
N PRO A 543 2.71 30.58 -21.77
CA PRO A 543 4.09 30.28 -21.41
C PRO A 543 4.21 30.18 -19.88
N SER A 544 4.22 28.96 -19.34
CA SER A 544 4.12 28.79 -17.88
C SER A 544 5.01 27.70 -17.28
N LEU A 545 5.37 26.65 -18.03
CA LEU A 545 6.16 25.54 -17.52
C LEU A 545 7.36 25.29 -18.43
N LEU A 546 8.55 25.64 -17.95
CA LEU A 546 9.81 25.62 -18.73
C LEU A 546 10.12 24.24 -19.35
N MET A 547 9.82 23.15 -18.62
CA MET A 547 10.09 21.77 -19.04
C MET A 547 8.97 21.13 -19.87
N ASP A 548 7.85 21.82 -20.01
CA ASP A 548 6.66 21.24 -20.64
C ASP A 548 6.81 20.94 -22.14
N PRO A 549 7.58 21.71 -22.94
CA PRO A 549 7.93 21.33 -24.30
C PRO A 549 8.72 20.01 -24.37
N ALA A 550 9.58 19.73 -23.39
CA ALA A 550 10.36 18.48 -23.34
C ALA A 550 9.48 17.26 -23.05
N ASN A 551 8.37 17.45 -22.33
CA ASN A 551 7.42 16.40 -21.97
C ASN A 551 6.24 16.25 -22.95
N TYR A 552 6.17 17.07 -24.01
CA TYR A 552 5.01 17.10 -24.92
C TYR A 552 4.78 15.77 -25.64
N GLN A 553 5.84 15.11 -26.11
CA GLN A 553 5.74 13.84 -26.82
C GLN A 553 5.25 12.70 -25.91
N ASP A 554 5.73 12.65 -24.66
CA ASP A 554 5.23 11.70 -23.65
C ASP A 554 3.75 11.98 -23.37
N PHE A 555 3.38 13.23 -23.09
CA PHE A 555 1.98 13.60 -22.86
C PHE A 555 1.06 13.20 -24.02
N ALA A 556 1.47 13.46 -25.26
CA ALA A 556 0.74 13.08 -26.45
C ALA A 556 0.59 11.55 -26.58
N ALA A 557 1.66 10.79 -26.33
CA ALA A 557 1.63 9.33 -26.35
C ALA A 557 0.66 8.79 -25.28
N GLN A 558 0.70 9.34 -24.06
CA GLN A 558 -0.18 8.92 -22.97
C GLN A 558 -1.66 9.25 -23.26
N LEU A 559 -1.98 10.41 -23.85
CA LEU A 559 -3.34 10.74 -24.27
C LEU A 559 -3.92 9.68 -25.22
N ARG A 560 -3.08 9.20 -26.15
CA ARG A 560 -3.46 8.15 -27.09
C ARG A 560 -3.62 6.80 -26.39
N LEU A 561 -2.63 6.39 -25.59
CA LEU A 561 -2.65 5.11 -24.88
C LEU A 561 -3.84 4.99 -23.91
N GLN A 562 -4.29 6.10 -23.32
CA GLN A 562 -5.46 6.12 -22.46
C GLN A 562 -6.79 6.29 -23.22
N GLY A 563 -6.78 6.37 -24.56
CA GLY A 563 -8.00 6.56 -25.36
C GLY A 563 -8.67 7.92 -25.12
N VAL A 564 -7.92 8.90 -24.60
CA VAL A 564 -8.45 10.22 -24.21
C VAL A 564 -8.47 11.17 -25.41
N HIS A 565 -7.39 11.20 -26.20
CA HIS A 565 -7.26 12.07 -27.36
C HIS A 565 -6.13 11.59 -28.29
N THR A 566 -6.23 11.84 -29.59
CA THR A 566 -5.15 11.56 -30.54
C THR A 566 -4.72 12.85 -31.25
N VAL A 567 -3.50 13.29 -30.95
CA VAL A 567 -2.88 14.44 -31.62
C VAL A 567 -2.51 14.13 -33.08
N HIS A 568 -2.42 15.17 -33.91
CA HIS A 568 -2.34 15.04 -35.37
C HIS A 568 -1.15 14.20 -35.89
N PHE A 569 0.01 14.25 -35.26
CA PHE A 569 1.22 13.57 -35.77
C PHE A 569 1.25 12.06 -35.52
N PHE A 570 0.33 11.47 -34.75
CA PHE A 570 0.18 10.01 -34.63
C PHE A 570 -0.64 9.37 -35.75
N ARG A 571 -1.13 10.16 -36.72
CA ARG A 571 -2.00 9.66 -37.79
C ARG A 571 -1.26 8.95 -38.92
N GLN A 572 0.06 9.07 -39.00
CA GLN A 572 0.90 8.45 -40.03
C GLN A 572 2.18 7.89 -39.40
N THR A 573 2.39 6.58 -39.52
CA THR A 573 3.63 5.90 -39.16
C THR A 573 4.30 5.38 -40.43
N GLU A 574 5.61 5.53 -40.52
CA GLU A 574 6.39 5.08 -41.68
C GLU A 574 7.25 3.86 -41.33
N ARG A 575 7.37 2.92 -42.28
CA ARG A 575 8.25 1.75 -42.17
C ARG A 575 9.68 2.13 -42.51
N ILE A 576 10.38 2.70 -41.53
CA ILE A 576 11.76 3.17 -41.68
C ILE A 576 12.68 2.60 -40.59
N GLY A 577 13.97 2.46 -40.90
CA GLY A 577 15.00 2.05 -39.94
C GLY A 577 14.70 0.70 -39.26
N PRO A 578 14.75 0.60 -37.92
CA PRO A 578 14.45 -0.64 -37.17
C PRO A 578 13.04 -1.21 -37.40
N PHE A 579 12.13 -0.43 -37.98
CA PHE A 579 10.74 -0.82 -38.25
C PHE A 579 10.48 -1.13 -39.72
N ALA A 580 11.50 -1.13 -40.59
CA ALA A 580 11.33 -1.35 -42.03
C ALA A 580 10.67 -2.71 -42.34
N ASP A 581 11.02 -3.73 -41.56
CA ASP A 581 10.54 -5.10 -41.72
C ASP A 581 9.19 -5.37 -41.01
N TRP A 582 8.62 -4.38 -40.31
CA TRP A 582 7.35 -4.56 -39.59
C TRP A 582 6.18 -4.43 -40.56
N ASP A 583 5.24 -5.39 -40.53
CA ASP A 583 4.05 -5.36 -41.39
C ASP A 583 3.15 -4.15 -41.12
N ASP A 584 3.01 -3.80 -39.84
CA ASP A 584 2.33 -2.60 -39.34
C ASP A 584 3.19 -1.95 -38.26
N VAL A 585 3.36 -0.62 -38.31
CA VAL A 585 4.15 0.13 -37.34
C VAL A 585 3.19 0.88 -36.44
N PRO A 586 3.04 0.45 -35.17
CA PRO A 586 2.14 1.15 -34.26
C PRO A 586 2.73 2.53 -33.92
N PRO A 587 1.87 3.53 -33.66
CA PRO A 587 2.29 4.88 -33.31
C PRO A 587 3.03 4.99 -31.99
N VAL A 588 2.93 3.97 -31.13
CA VAL A 588 3.67 3.87 -29.88
C VAL A 588 4.20 2.45 -29.75
N VAL A 589 5.49 2.32 -29.47
CA VAL A 589 6.16 1.04 -29.19
C VAL A 589 6.71 1.03 -27.78
N ARG A 590 6.66 -0.12 -27.10
CA ARG A 590 7.31 -0.33 -25.80
C ARG A 590 8.67 -0.98 -26.02
N VAL A 591 9.74 -0.34 -25.54
CA VAL A 591 11.11 -0.86 -25.63
C VAL A 591 11.49 -1.50 -24.30
N PHE A 592 11.90 -2.77 -24.35
CA PHE A 592 12.45 -3.48 -23.19
C PHE A 592 13.98 -3.46 -23.25
N LEU A 593 14.60 -2.83 -22.25
CA LEU A 593 16.05 -2.88 -22.09
C LEU A 593 16.40 -4.14 -21.28
N VAL A 594 17.03 -5.13 -21.94
CA VAL A 594 17.49 -6.35 -21.28
C VAL A 594 18.96 -6.16 -20.90
N GLY A 595 19.24 -6.01 -19.60
CA GLY A 595 20.60 -6.01 -19.09
C GLY A 595 21.17 -7.43 -19.13
N LEU A 596 22.28 -7.64 -19.84
CA LEU A 596 23.09 -8.84 -19.70
C LEU A 596 23.80 -8.75 -18.34
N HIS A 597 23.35 -9.54 -17.36
CA HIS A 597 23.99 -9.67 -16.06
C HIS A 597 25.04 -10.77 -16.03
#